data_AF-A0A9X6MKW9-F1
#
_entry.id   AF-A0A9X6MKW9-F1
#
_cell.length_a   1.000
_cell.length_b   1.000
_cell.length_c   1.000
_cell.angle_alpha   90.00
_cell.angle_beta   90.00
_cell.angle_gamma   90.00
#
_symmetry.space_group_name_H-M   'P 1'
#
loop_
_entity.id
_entity.type
_entity.pdbx_description
1 polymer ?
#
loop_
_entity_poly.entity_id
_entity_poly.type
_entity_poly.pdbx_seq_one_letter_code
_entity_poly.pdbx_strand_id
1 'polypeptide(L)'
;MLIGATEIKFEKEKHSNVYVVGPTGAGKTRWYTIPNVKQEEKNIIVVESKKKEIYYATNQTKAEQGYEILQLNLLHPLFEERLQDMVVNATQQKFVLYISANLFDSTYQERGERLQKVFDLLQEKTLERDVHLYLEEYELYPIPNLLHVLQVMKAKGIHVSMIVQSHAVLQQIYGKHVANQIAGDCNQILFFGTNSMEDAKYFSRMSGYDQMELFLLQNEVIVIDTYYLPRKIPIKQVDCNH
;
A
#
# COMPACT_ATOMS: atom_id res chain seq x y z
N MET A 1 -23.39 -13.78 -17.51
CA MET A 1 -22.54 -14.98 -17.31
C MET A 1 -21.21 -14.48 -16.75
N LEU A 2 -21.04 -14.51 -15.43
CA LEU A 2 -19.86 -13.96 -14.73
C LEU A 2 -18.78 -15.06 -14.66
N ILE A 3 -17.79 -15.01 -15.54
CA ILE A 3 -16.56 -15.78 -15.41
C ILE A 3 -15.65 -14.95 -14.52
N GLY A 4 -15.81 -15.12 -13.20
CA GLY A 4 -15.18 -14.26 -12.21
C GLY A 4 -13.66 -14.38 -12.21
N ALA A 5 -12.96 -13.26 -12.30
CA ALA A 5 -11.62 -13.06 -11.75
C ALA A 5 -11.76 -12.71 -10.27
N THR A 6 -10.94 -13.27 -9.39
CA THR A 6 -11.00 -12.93 -7.95
C THR A 6 -10.22 -11.62 -7.71
N GLU A 7 -10.91 -10.48 -7.80
CA GLU A 7 -10.40 -9.22 -7.24
C GLU A 7 -10.48 -9.29 -5.71
N ILE A 8 -9.39 -9.00 -4.99
CA ILE A 8 -9.43 -8.93 -3.52
C ILE A 8 -9.93 -7.54 -3.13
N LYS A 9 -11.22 -7.48 -2.82
CA LYS A 9 -11.92 -6.27 -2.40
C LYS A 9 -12.10 -6.28 -0.90
N PHE A 10 -11.92 -5.13 -0.26
CA PHE A 10 -12.31 -4.97 1.14
C PHE A 10 -13.74 -4.49 1.28
N GLU A 11 -14.46 -5.10 2.21
CA GLU A 11 -15.77 -4.61 2.63
C GLU A 11 -15.61 -3.22 3.24
N LYS A 12 -16.51 -2.32 2.88
CA LYS A 12 -16.51 -0.89 3.26
C LYS A 12 -16.40 -0.64 4.77
N GLU A 13 -16.67 -1.63 5.63
CA GLU A 13 -16.76 -1.41 7.08
C GLU A 13 -15.42 -1.46 7.83
N LYS A 14 -14.30 -1.81 7.18
CA LYS A 14 -12.98 -1.87 7.83
C LYS A 14 -11.99 -0.86 7.25
N HIS A 15 -12.18 0.39 7.63
CA HIS A 15 -11.26 1.50 7.39
C HIS A 15 -10.00 1.29 8.26
N SER A 16 -8.94 0.67 7.73
CA SER A 16 -7.75 0.33 8.54
C SER A 16 -6.45 0.21 7.74
N ASN A 17 -5.31 0.22 8.43
CA ASN A 17 -4.01 -0.04 7.84
C ASN A 17 -3.93 -1.49 7.35
N VAL A 18 -3.35 -1.70 6.17
CA VAL A 18 -3.21 -3.00 5.52
C VAL A 18 -1.76 -3.25 5.16
N TYR A 19 -1.26 -4.44 5.46
CA TYR A 19 0.08 -4.87 5.10
C TYR A 19 0.02 -5.92 4.00
N VAL A 20 0.49 -5.58 2.82
CA VAL A 20 0.49 -6.46 1.65
C VAL A 20 1.92 -6.86 1.34
N VAL A 21 2.17 -8.17 1.26
CA VAL A 21 3.53 -8.71 1.18
C VAL A 21 3.58 -9.88 0.22
N GLY A 22 4.65 -9.93 -0.58
CA GLY A 22 4.94 -11.02 -1.50
C GLY A 22 5.88 -10.57 -2.61
N PRO A 23 6.57 -11.48 -3.29
CA PRO A 23 7.66 -11.14 -4.20
C PRO A 23 7.19 -10.32 -5.41
N THR A 24 8.15 -9.75 -6.15
CA THR A 24 7.87 -9.13 -7.45
C THR A 24 7.20 -10.13 -8.39
N GLY A 25 6.18 -9.69 -9.12
CA GLY A 25 5.39 -10.57 -9.99
C GLY A 25 4.31 -11.40 -9.29
N ALA A 26 4.21 -11.37 -7.95
CA ALA A 26 3.14 -12.07 -7.22
C ALA A 26 1.73 -11.51 -7.45
N GLY A 27 1.63 -10.37 -8.15
CA GLY A 27 0.36 -9.76 -8.54
C GLY A 27 -0.28 -8.84 -7.49
N LYS A 28 0.48 -8.41 -6.46
CA LYS A 28 0.02 -7.46 -5.41
C LYS A 28 -0.69 -6.23 -6.02
N THR A 29 -0.05 -5.55 -6.96
CA THR A 29 -0.59 -4.35 -7.62
C THR A 29 -1.89 -4.65 -8.37
N ARG A 30 -1.90 -5.74 -9.16
CA ARG A 30 -3.06 -6.17 -9.98
C ARG A 30 -4.25 -6.61 -9.14
N TRP A 31 -4.01 -7.38 -8.08
CA TRP A 31 -5.08 -8.04 -7.32
C TRP A 31 -5.50 -7.30 -6.06
N TYR A 32 -4.65 -6.40 -5.54
CA TYR A 32 -4.94 -5.56 -4.38
C TYR A 32 -4.95 -4.08 -4.74
N THR A 33 -3.81 -3.49 -5.14
CA THR A 33 -3.69 -2.02 -5.20
C THR A 33 -4.67 -1.39 -6.20
N ILE A 34 -4.67 -1.84 -7.46
CA ILE A 34 -5.53 -1.30 -8.52
C ILE A 34 -7.03 -1.44 -8.19
N PRO A 35 -7.57 -2.62 -7.83
CA PRO A 35 -8.99 -2.75 -7.55
C PRO A 35 -9.43 -1.96 -6.31
N ASN A 36 -8.60 -1.87 -5.27
CA ASN A 36 -8.92 -1.09 -4.07
C ASN A 36 -8.84 0.42 -4.34
N VAL A 37 -7.84 0.90 -5.11
CA VAL A 37 -7.82 2.30 -5.57
C VAL A 37 -9.09 2.60 -6.35
N LYS A 38 -9.48 1.80 -7.35
CA LYS A 38 -10.69 2.05 -8.16
C LYS A 38 -11.99 2.14 -7.36
N GLN A 39 -12.11 1.40 -6.27
CA GLN A 39 -13.33 1.31 -5.46
C GLN A 39 -13.33 2.26 -4.25
N GLU A 40 -12.17 2.77 -3.86
CA GLU A 40 -12.02 3.66 -2.72
C GLU A 40 -12.85 4.94 -2.89
N GLU A 41 -13.53 5.36 -1.83
CA GLU A 41 -14.43 6.53 -1.82
C GLU A 41 -13.83 7.72 -1.07
N LYS A 42 -12.75 7.47 -0.32
CA LYS A 42 -11.88 8.46 0.34
C LYS A 42 -11.07 9.27 -0.64
N ASN A 43 -10.39 10.28 -0.13
CA ASN A 43 -9.25 10.87 -0.83
C ASN A 43 -8.10 9.86 -0.90
N ILE A 44 -7.34 9.87 -1.98
CA ILE A 44 -6.34 8.83 -2.24
C ILE A 44 -4.99 9.47 -2.49
N ILE A 45 -3.94 8.89 -1.90
CA ILE A 45 -2.56 9.17 -2.29
C ILE A 45 -1.92 7.84 -2.67
N VAL A 46 -1.33 7.77 -3.86
CA VAL A 46 -0.60 6.60 -4.34
C VAL A 46 0.86 7.00 -4.48
N VAL A 47 1.76 6.29 -3.80
CA VAL A 47 3.21 6.42 -4.00
C VAL A 47 3.65 5.22 -4.81
N GLU A 48 4.19 5.48 -6.01
CA GLU A 48 4.58 4.42 -6.93
C GLU A 48 5.88 4.75 -7.66
N SER A 49 6.48 3.74 -8.30
CA SER A 49 7.66 3.95 -9.13
C SER A 49 7.36 4.82 -10.36
N LYS A 50 8.39 5.34 -11.01
CA LYS A 50 8.28 6.09 -12.27
C LYS A 50 7.57 5.35 -13.42
N LYS A 51 7.34 4.03 -13.33
CA LYS A 51 6.58 3.25 -14.31
C LYS A 51 5.10 3.64 -14.35
N LYS A 52 4.56 4.20 -13.26
CA LYS A 52 3.19 4.75 -13.19
C LYS A 52 2.10 3.72 -13.52
N GLU A 53 2.31 2.45 -13.17
CA GLU A 53 1.37 1.35 -13.46
C GLU A 53 -0.02 1.63 -12.86
N ILE A 54 -0.05 2.10 -11.60
CA ILE A 54 -1.31 2.35 -10.89
C ILE A 54 -1.98 3.57 -11.48
N TYR A 55 -1.24 4.66 -11.70
CA TYR A 55 -1.76 5.84 -12.40
C TYR A 55 -2.43 5.46 -13.73
N TYR A 56 -1.73 4.77 -14.63
CA TYR A 56 -2.30 4.42 -15.94
C TYR A 56 -3.51 3.50 -15.82
N ALA A 57 -3.52 2.59 -14.85
CA ALA A 57 -4.64 1.67 -14.64
C ALA A 57 -5.89 2.31 -14.01
N THR A 58 -5.74 3.44 -13.28
CA THR A 58 -6.80 3.95 -12.38
C THR A 58 -7.23 5.40 -12.63
N ASN A 59 -6.40 6.23 -13.29
CA ASN A 59 -6.68 7.67 -13.44
C ASN A 59 -8.02 7.97 -14.14
N GLN A 60 -8.33 7.28 -15.24
CA GLN A 60 -9.54 7.54 -16.02
C GLN A 60 -10.78 7.18 -15.20
N THR A 61 -10.79 6.00 -14.58
CA THR A 61 -11.88 5.56 -13.70
C THR A 61 -12.11 6.55 -12.56
N LYS A 62 -11.05 7.12 -11.98
CA LYS A 62 -11.18 8.10 -10.90
C LYS A 62 -11.70 9.45 -11.38
N ALA A 63 -11.26 9.91 -12.54
CA ALA A 63 -11.81 11.13 -13.16
C ALA A 63 -13.32 10.97 -13.45
N GLU A 64 -13.73 9.82 -13.98
CA GLU A 64 -15.15 9.48 -14.20
C GLU A 64 -15.98 9.42 -12.90
N GLN A 65 -15.33 9.08 -11.78
CA GLN A 65 -15.93 9.12 -10.43
C GLN A 65 -15.94 10.53 -9.80
N GLY A 66 -15.52 11.56 -10.53
CA GLY A 66 -15.51 12.96 -10.08
C GLY A 66 -14.31 13.33 -9.20
N TYR A 67 -13.22 12.55 -9.25
CA TYR A 67 -11.99 12.90 -8.56
C TYR A 67 -11.13 13.87 -9.37
N GLU A 68 -10.54 14.84 -8.69
CA GLU A 68 -9.42 15.59 -9.22
C GLU A 68 -8.18 14.68 -9.31
N ILE A 69 -7.54 14.67 -10.47
CA ILE A 69 -6.37 13.83 -10.73
C ILE A 69 -5.11 14.67 -10.62
N LEU A 70 -4.31 14.42 -9.58
CA LEU A 70 -3.09 15.16 -9.26
C LEU A 70 -1.87 14.26 -9.43
N GLN A 71 -0.76 14.84 -9.89
CA GLN A 71 0.51 14.14 -10.03
C GLN A 71 1.65 14.97 -9.46
N LEU A 72 2.55 14.32 -8.72
CA LEU A 72 3.72 14.96 -8.16
C LEU A 72 4.93 14.02 -8.28
N ASN A 73 6.10 14.58 -8.60
CA ASN A 73 7.34 13.82 -8.55
C ASN A 73 7.95 14.01 -7.16
N LEU A 74 8.23 12.91 -6.45
CA LEU A 74 8.83 12.95 -5.12
C LEU A 74 10.11 13.78 -5.08
N LEU A 75 10.93 13.69 -6.13
CA LEU A 75 12.21 14.40 -6.23
C LEU A 75 12.10 15.80 -6.86
N HIS A 76 10.89 16.33 -7.06
CA HIS A 76 10.72 17.68 -7.58
C HIS A 76 11.39 18.71 -6.63
N PRO A 77 12.11 19.73 -7.11
CA PRO A 77 12.76 20.72 -6.25
C PRO A 77 11.77 21.47 -5.33
N LEU A 78 10.58 21.78 -5.86
CA LEU A 78 9.47 22.41 -5.12
C LEU A 78 8.45 21.38 -4.61
N PHE A 79 8.91 20.20 -4.17
CA PHE A 79 8.01 19.11 -3.76
C PHE A 79 7.07 19.55 -2.64
N GLU A 80 7.61 20.14 -1.57
CA GLU A 80 6.84 20.53 -0.38
C GLU A 80 5.81 21.64 -0.69
N GLU A 81 6.22 22.68 -1.42
CA GLU A 81 5.32 23.78 -1.84
C GLU A 81 4.17 23.23 -2.69
N ARG A 82 4.46 22.41 -3.70
CA ARG A 82 3.43 21.82 -4.57
C ARG A 82 2.52 20.86 -3.83
N LEU A 83 3.08 20.08 -2.90
CA LEU A 83 2.30 19.17 -2.07
C LEU A 83 1.31 19.96 -1.19
N GLN A 84 1.77 21.06 -0.57
CA GLN A 84 0.90 21.95 0.20
C GLN A 84 -0.21 22.51 -0.67
N ASP A 85 0.12 23.08 -1.83
CA ASP A 85 -0.88 23.62 -2.76
C ASP A 85 -1.90 22.56 -3.17
N MET A 86 -1.45 21.36 -3.52
CA MET A 86 -2.31 20.26 -3.93
C MET A 86 -3.24 19.81 -2.81
N VAL A 87 -2.71 19.54 -1.61
CA VAL A 87 -3.51 19.00 -0.50
C VAL A 87 -4.44 20.06 0.09
N VAL A 88 -4.01 21.33 0.16
CA VAL A 88 -4.86 22.42 0.68
C VAL A 88 -5.96 22.77 -0.31
N ASN A 89 -5.64 22.95 -1.60
CA ASN A 89 -6.65 23.34 -2.60
C ASN A 89 -7.61 22.19 -2.91
N ALA A 90 -7.14 20.93 -2.85
CA ALA A 90 -7.99 19.76 -3.07
C ALA A 90 -8.96 19.45 -1.92
N THR A 91 -8.93 20.20 -0.79
CA THR A 91 -9.91 20.00 0.30
C THR A 91 -11.35 20.23 -0.15
N GLN A 92 -11.59 21.05 -1.19
CA GLN A 92 -12.93 21.41 -1.65
C GLN A 92 -13.64 20.29 -2.46
N GLN A 93 -12.92 19.29 -2.96
CA GLN A 93 -13.48 18.17 -3.73
C GLN A 93 -12.74 16.85 -3.45
N LYS A 94 -13.14 15.74 -4.07
CA LYS A 94 -12.43 14.46 -3.93
C LYS A 94 -11.17 14.48 -4.81
N PHE A 95 -10.05 13.94 -4.32
CA PHE A 95 -8.80 13.91 -5.10
C PHE A 95 -8.08 12.56 -5.05
N VAL A 96 -7.32 12.29 -6.11
CA VAL A 96 -6.27 11.27 -6.12
C VAL A 96 -4.94 11.92 -6.47
N LEU A 97 -3.97 11.81 -5.58
CA LEU A 97 -2.61 12.28 -5.79
C LEU A 97 -1.68 11.10 -6.07
N TYR A 98 -1.12 11.05 -7.27
CA TYR A 98 -0.10 10.08 -7.65
C TYR A 98 1.30 10.69 -7.48
N ILE A 99 2.05 10.17 -6.51
CA ILE A 99 3.43 10.57 -6.23
C ILE A 99 4.37 9.55 -6.88
N SER A 100 5.05 9.95 -7.96
CA SER A 100 6.04 9.10 -8.61
C SER A 100 7.42 9.28 -7.97
N ALA A 101 8.07 8.18 -7.58
CA ALA A 101 9.45 8.17 -7.09
C ALA A 101 10.45 7.72 -8.17
N ASN A 102 11.53 8.50 -8.36
CA ASN A 102 12.68 8.02 -9.14
C ASN A 102 13.70 7.34 -8.23
N LEU A 103 14.07 6.10 -8.55
CA LEU A 103 15.00 5.31 -7.76
C LEU A 103 16.47 5.56 -8.11
N PHE A 104 16.76 6.01 -9.34
CA PHE A 104 18.13 6.14 -9.83
C PHE A 104 18.83 7.43 -9.40
N ASP A 105 18.06 8.51 -9.19
CA ASP A 105 18.61 9.85 -8.92
C ASP A 105 18.55 10.23 -7.44
N SER A 106 18.31 9.28 -6.54
CA SER A 106 18.16 9.56 -5.10
C SER A 106 18.68 8.41 -4.23
N THR A 107 18.99 8.73 -2.99
CA THR A 107 19.31 7.73 -1.97
C THR A 107 18.04 7.19 -1.31
N TYR A 108 18.13 6.03 -0.65
CA TYR A 108 17.04 5.50 0.18
C TYR A 108 16.60 6.51 1.26
N GLN A 109 17.56 7.16 1.91
CA GLN A 109 17.31 8.13 2.95
C GLN A 109 16.57 9.37 2.42
N GLU A 110 17.04 9.94 1.30
CA GLU A 110 16.40 11.13 0.72
C GLU A 110 14.93 10.85 0.35
N ARG A 111 14.64 9.68 -0.23
CA ARG A 111 13.26 9.32 -0.57
C ARG A 111 12.38 9.18 0.67
N GLY A 112 12.91 8.57 1.73
CA GLY A 112 12.22 8.44 3.02
C GLY A 112 11.93 9.79 3.67
N GLU A 113 12.91 10.68 3.72
CA GLU A 113 12.78 12.04 4.27
C GLU A 113 11.77 12.88 3.49
N ARG A 114 11.77 12.78 2.15
CA ARG A 114 10.78 13.48 1.32
C ARG A 114 9.38 12.91 1.49
N LEU A 115 9.24 11.58 1.59
CA LEU A 115 7.93 10.98 1.82
C LEU A 115 7.39 11.29 3.22
N GLN A 116 8.25 11.43 4.24
CA GLN A 116 7.86 11.88 5.57
C GLN A 116 7.08 13.21 5.52
N LYS A 117 7.43 14.12 4.61
CA LYS A 117 6.72 15.41 4.42
C LYS A 117 5.25 15.25 4.05
N VAL A 118 4.89 14.15 3.37
CA VAL A 118 3.47 13.82 3.10
C VAL A 118 2.74 13.57 4.41
N PHE A 119 3.31 12.78 5.29
CA PHE A 119 2.73 12.46 6.60
C PHE A 119 2.71 13.68 7.52
N ASP A 120 3.76 14.48 7.55
CA ASP A 120 3.84 15.72 8.34
C ASP A 120 2.72 16.69 7.93
N LEU A 121 2.54 16.90 6.62
CA LEU A 121 1.47 17.76 6.12
C LEU A 121 0.08 17.23 6.49
N LEU A 122 -0.17 15.94 6.28
CA LEU A 122 -1.46 15.34 6.61
C LEU A 122 -1.72 15.35 8.12
N GLN A 123 -0.67 15.32 8.94
CA GLN A 123 -0.78 15.49 10.39
C GLN A 123 -1.18 16.92 10.75
N GLU A 124 -0.63 17.94 10.10
CA GLU A 124 -0.92 19.33 10.45
C GLU A 124 -2.30 19.80 9.98
N LYS A 125 -2.87 19.16 8.95
CA LYS A 125 -4.14 19.57 8.36
C LYS A 125 -5.33 18.85 8.98
N THR A 126 -6.43 19.59 9.11
CA THR A 126 -7.76 18.99 9.32
C THR A 126 -8.32 18.65 7.95
N LEU A 127 -8.59 17.37 7.73
CA LEU A 127 -9.11 16.88 6.46
C LEU A 127 -10.62 16.70 6.58
N GLU A 128 -11.38 17.23 5.63
CA GLU A 128 -12.84 17.05 5.61
C GLU A 128 -13.27 15.61 5.28
N ARG A 129 -12.36 14.85 4.66
CA ARG A 129 -12.56 13.45 4.26
C ARG A 129 -11.32 12.65 4.62
N ASP A 130 -11.54 11.41 5.08
CA ASP A 130 -10.49 10.42 5.28
C ASP A 130 -9.60 10.29 4.04
N VAL A 131 -8.33 9.92 4.27
CA VAL A 131 -7.35 9.66 3.22
C VAL A 131 -6.88 8.22 3.30
N HIS A 132 -6.75 7.55 2.16
CA HIS A 132 -6.08 6.27 2.05
C HIS A 132 -4.80 6.42 1.23
N LEU A 133 -3.66 6.13 1.86
CA LEU A 133 -2.36 6.07 1.23
C LEU A 133 -2.04 4.63 0.77
N TYR A 134 -1.63 4.48 -0.48
CA TYR A 134 -1.09 3.24 -1.03
C TYR A 134 0.39 3.44 -1.29
N LEU A 135 1.24 2.73 -0.53
CA LEU A 135 2.69 2.79 -0.62
C LEU A 135 3.19 1.55 -1.36
N GLU A 136 3.30 1.64 -2.68
CA GLU A 136 3.76 0.56 -3.56
C GLU A 136 5.30 0.41 -3.53
N GLU A 137 5.80 -0.80 -3.21
CA GLU A 137 7.24 -1.07 -3.03
C GLU A 137 7.85 -0.23 -1.89
N TYR A 138 7.18 -0.20 -0.74
CA TYR A 138 7.51 0.69 0.38
C TYR A 138 8.98 0.63 0.83
N GLU A 139 9.62 -0.54 0.79
CA GLU A 139 11.03 -0.72 1.15
C GLU A 139 11.98 0.23 0.41
N LEU A 140 11.56 0.79 -0.73
CA LEU A 140 12.36 1.71 -1.54
C LEU A 140 12.43 3.13 -0.96
N TYR A 141 11.53 3.51 -0.06
CA TYR A 141 11.44 4.85 0.51
C TYR A 141 11.13 4.81 2.01
N PRO A 142 11.97 4.12 2.80
CA PRO A 142 11.70 3.86 4.21
C PRO A 142 11.69 5.15 5.01
N ILE A 143 10.59 5.37 5.71
CA ILE A 143 10.35 6.55 6.52
C ILE A 143 10.88 6.32 7.94
N PRO A 144 11.56 7.28 8.57
CA PRO A 144 11.94 7.19 9.98
C PRO A 144 10.73 7.01 10.90
N ASN A 145 10.85 6.22 11.97
CA ASN A 145 9.80 6.05 12.99
C ASN A 145 8.41 5.64 12.44
N LEU A 146 8.38 4.86 11.35
CA LEU A 146 7.15 4.48 10.64
C LEU A 146 6.05 3.97 11.57
N LEU A 147 6.36 3.13 12.55
CA LEU A 147 5.36 2.60 13.49
C LEU A 147 4.57 3.73 14.18
N HIS A 148 5.27 4.75 14.67
CA HIS A 148 4.63 5.89 15.31
C HIS A 148 3.78 6.69 14.30
N VAL A 149 4.30 6.90 13.08
CA VAL A 149 3.58 7.59 12.01
C VAL A 149 2.25 6.88 11.71
N LEU A 150 2.27 5.55 11.53
CA LEU A 150 1.06 4.76 11.25
C LEU A 150 0.00 4.88 12.35
N GLN A 151 0.43 4.90 13.62
CA GLN A 151 -0.46 5.05 14.77
C GLN A 151 -1.09 6.43 14.85
N VAL A 152 -0.30 7.49 14.60
CA VAL A 152 -0.80 8.88 14.56
C VAL A 152 -1.77 9.09 13.41
N MET A 153 -1.46 8.57 12.22
CA MET A 153 -2.33 8.66 11.04
C MET A 153 -3.68 7.99 11.27
N LYS A 154 -3.67 6.78 11.86
CA LYS A 154 -4.89 6.02 12.15
C LYS A 154 -5.86 6.80 13.04
N ALA A 155 -5.35 7.54 14.03
CA ALA A 155 -6.18 8.39 14.91
C ALA A 155 -6.84 9.58 14.18
N LYS A 156 -6.41 9.90 12.96
CA LYS A 156 -6.91 11.01 12.12
C LYS A 156 -7.77 10.56 10.94
N GLY A 157 -8.20 9.30 10.88
CA GLY A 157 -8.92 8.77 9.72
C GLY A 157 -8.04 8.63 8.47
N ILE A 158 -6.71 8.56 8.67
CA ILE A 158 -5.76 8.34 7.59
C ILE A 158 -5.29 6.89 7.66
N HIS A 159 -5.50 6.17 6.57
CA HIS A 159 -5.21 4.75 6.47
C HIS A 159 -4.09 4.50 5.50
N VAL A 160 -3.27 3.50 5.79
CA VAL A 160 -2.11 3.17 4.98
C VAL A 160 -2.16 1.71 4.56
N SER A 161 -2.18 1.49 3.26
CA SER A 161 -1.81 0.24 2.63
C SER A 161 -0.31 0.25 2.36
N MET A 162 0.45 -0.55 3.09
CA MET A 162 1.86 -0.77 2.84
C MET A 162 2.04 -2.01 1.97
N ILE A 163 2.56 -1.83 0.75
CA ILE A 163 2.82 -2.92 -0.18
C ILE A 163 4.34 -3.14 -0.26
N VAL A 164 4.80 -4.30 0.23
CA VAL A 164 6.21 -4.66 0.30
C VAL A 164 6.52 -5.93 -0.50
N GLN A 165 7.75 -6.08 -0.98
CA GLN A 165 8.16 -7.31 -1.66
C GLN A 165 8.53 -8.44 -0.69
N SER A 166 9.07 -8.11 0.48
CA SER A 166 9.50 -9.08 1.48
C SER A 166 9.47 -8.50 2.88
N HIS A 167 9.04 -9.32 3.85
CA HIS A 167 9.05 -8.92 5.26
C HIS A 167 10.48 -8.92 5.82
N ALA A 168 11.33 -9.85 5.42
CA ALA A 168 12.75 -9.88 5.77
C ALA A 168 13.49 -8.59 5.39
N VAL A 169 13.19 -8.00 4.22
CA VAL A 169 13.76 -6.70 3.81
C VAL A 169 13.31 -5.59 4.77
N LEU A 170 12.04 -5.58 5.17
CA LEU A 170 11.54 -4.62 6.15
C LEU A 170 12.23 -4.79 7.52
N GLN A 171 12.51 -6.03 7.94
CA GLN A 171 13.28 -6.33 9.15
C GLN A 171 14.73 -5.86 9.07
N GLN A 172 15.34 -5.83 7.88
CA GLN A 172 16.68 -5.25 7.69
C GLN A 172 16.67 -3.73 7.85
N ILE A 173 15.60 -3.07 7.42
CA ILE A 173 15.45 -1.61 7.50
C ILE A 173 15.17 -1.15 8.94
N TYR A 174 14.20 -1.76 9.61
CA TYR A 174 13.71 -1.29 10.92
C TYR A 174 14.19 -2.12 12.12
N GLY A 175 14.87 -3.23 11.86
CA GLY A 175 15.10 -4.27 12.86
C GLY A 175 13.87 -5.17 13.05
N LYS A 176 14.12 -6.44 13.37
CA LYS A 176 13.11 -7.49 13.48
C LYS A 176 11.94 -7.14 14.38
N HIS A 177 12.21 -6.56 15.55
CA HIS A 177 11.17 -6.22 16.52
C HIS A 177 10.20 -5.16 15.97
N VAL A 178 10.73 -4.05 15.46
CA VAL A 178 9.92 -2.93 14.95
C VAL A 178 9.18 -3.32 13.68
N ALA A 179 9.82 -4.04 12.74
CA ALA A 179 9.15 -4.51 11.53
C ALA A 179 7.97 -5.46 11.83
N ASN A 180 8.11 -6.34 12.83
CA ASN A 180 7.00 -7.20 13.27
C ASN A 180 5.86 -6.38 13.88
N GLN A 181 6.18 -5.32 14.65
CA GLN A 181 5.16 -4.42 15.20
C GLN A 181 4.44 -3.63 14.11
N ILE A 182 5.17 -3.14 13.09
CA ILE A 182 4.58 -2.47 11.93
C ILE A 182 3.57 -3.39 11.23
N ALA A 183 3.96 -4.64 10.94
CA ALA A 183 3.06 -5.61 10.32
C ALA A 183 1.87 -5.97 11.23
N GLY A 184 2.10 -6.07 12.55
CA GLY A 184 1.06 -6.42 13.53
C GLY A 184 0.10 -5.28 13.88
N ASP A 185 0.48 -4.01 13.69
CA ASP A 185 -0.40 -2.84 13.87
C ASP A 185 -1.41 -2.71 12.72
N CYS A 186 -1.10 -3.31 11.56
CA CYS A 186 -2.02 -3.43 10.45
C CYS A 186 -3.17 -4.39 10.81
N ASN A 187 -4.40 -3.94 10.57
CA ASN A 187 -5.59 -4.73 10.88
C ASN A 187 -5.72 -5.96 9.98
N GLN A 188 -4.99 -5.95 8.88
CA GLN A 188 -5.01 -7.04 7.94
C GLN A 188 -3.68 -7.20 7.23
N ILE A 189 -3.33 -8.45 6.98
CA ILE A 189 -2.16 -8.84 6.24
C ILE A 189 -2.61 -9.69 5.05
N LEU A 190 -2.17 -9.31 3.85
CA LEU A 190 -2.33 -10.09 2.64
C LEU A 190 -0.97 -10.64 2.24
N PHE A 191 -0.81 -11.95 2.35
CA PHE A 191 0.39 -12.67 1.99
C PHE A 191 0.22 -13.38 0.66
N PHE A 192 0.88 -12.86 -0.37
CA PHE A 192 0.85 -13.33 -1.76
C PHE A 192 1.87 -14.45 -2.04
N GLY A 193 2.33 -15.14 -1.00
CA GLY A 193 3.42 -16.12 -1.08
C GLY A 193 4.81 -15.48 -0.91
N THR A 194 5.84 -16.32 -0.93
CA THR A 194 7.23 -15.89 -0.76
C THR A 194 8.21 -16.86 -1.39
N ASN A 195 9.40 -16.36 -1.72
CA ASN A 195 10.56 -17.18 -2.10
C ASN A 195 11.59 -17.28 -0.96
N SER A 196 11.27 -16.73 0.22
CA SER A 196 12.11 -16.71 1.41
C SER A 196 11.59 -17.67 2.48
N MET A 197 12.43 -18.61 2.91
CA MET A 197 12.11 -19.51 4.02
C MET A 197 11.92 -18.75 5.34
N GLU A 198 12.55 -17.58 5.49
CA GLU A 198 12.36 -16.73 6.67
C GLU A 198 10.97 -16.09 6.71
N ASP A 199 10.53 -15.53 5.58
CA ASP A 199 9.17 -14.98 5.45
C ASP A 199 8.13 -16.09 5.63
N ALA A 200 8.35 -17.27 5.03
CA ALA A 200 7.44 -18.40 5.18
C ALA A 200 7.29 -18.84 6.65
N LYS A 201 8.40 -18.90 7.40
CA LYS A 201 8.39 -19.14 8.86
C LYS A 201 7.63 -18.08 9.63
N TYR A 202 7.81 -16.81 9.28
CA TYR A 202 7.13 -15.70 9.93
C TYR A 202 5.61 -15.77 9.71
N PHE A 203 5.16 -15.84 8.46
CA PHE A 203 3.74 -15.87 8.13
C PHE A 203 3.06 -17.19 8.51
N SER A 204 3.80 -18.31 8.59
CA SER A 204 3.29 -19.58 9.12
C SER A 204 2.83 -19.43 10.57
N ARG A 205 3.63 -18.76 11.40
CA ARG A 205 3.27 -18.48 12.80
C ARG A 205 2.05 -17.58 12.95
N MET A 206 1.88 -16.62 12.04
CA MET A 206 0.76 -15.69 12.09
C MET A 206 -0.54 -16.28 11.55
N SER A 207 -0.45 -17.10 10.50
CA SER A 207 -1.61 -17.66 9.80
C SER A 207 -2.05 -19.03 10.30
N GLY A 208 -1.16 -19.77 10.97
CA GLY A 208 -1.40 -21.15 11.39
C GLY A 208 -1.21 -22.20 10.28
N TYR A 209 -0.87 -21.79 9.06
CA TYR A 209 -0.54 -22.70 7.95
C TYR A 209 0.91 -23.21 8.03
N ASP A 210 1.18 -24.35 7.41
CA ASP A 210 2.52 -24.94 7.41
C ASP A 210 3.52 -24.09 6.62
N GLN A 211 4.74 -23.93 7.14
CA GLN A 211 5.77 -23.11 6.51
C GLN A 211 6.18 -23.59 5.11
N MET A 212 6.20 -24.91 4.85
CA MET A 212 6.53 -25.44 3.53
C MET A 212 5.38 -25.20 2.56
N GLU A 213 4.13 -25.33 3.04
CA GLU A 213 2.94 -24.96 2.28
C GLU A 213 2.94 -23.48 1.89
N LEU A 214 3.34 -22.60 2.82
CA LEU A 214 3.45 -21.16 2.54
C LEU A 214 4.57 -20.80 1.58
N PHE A 215 5.71 -21.48 1.71
CA PHE A 215 6.84 -21.31 0.83
C PHE A 215 6.52 -21.76 -0.61
N LEU A 216 5.67 -22.77 -0.75
CA LEU A 216 5.22 -23.31 -2.03
C LEU A 216 3.83 -22.80 -2.44
N LEU A 217 3.34 -21.73 -1.80
CA LEU A 217 2.02 -21.18 -2.09
C LEU A 217 1.95 -20.71 -3.55
N GLN A 218 0.93 -21.17 -4.27
CA GLN A 218 0.72 -20.82 -5.68
C GLN A 218 -0.70 -20.32 -5.88
N ASN A 219 -0.83 -19.19 -6.57
CA ASN A 219 -2.12 -18.65 -7.01
C ASN A 219 -3.17 -18.49 -5.90
N GLU A 220 -2.72 -18.25 -4.67
CA GLU A 220 -3.56 -17.99 -3.52
C GLU A 220 -2.99 -16.80 -2.74
N VAL A 221 -3.87 -16.04 -2.10
CA VAL A 221 -3.49 -15.06 -1.09
C VAL A 221 -3.95 -15.54 0.26
N ILE A 222 -3.08 -15.47 1.25
CA ILE A 222 -3.47 -15.68 2.64
C ILE A 222 -3.86 -14.34 3.23
N VAL A 223 -5.08 -14.25 3.70
CA VAL A 223 -5.59 -13.09 4.42
C VAL A 223 -5.60 -13.41 5.91
N ILE A 224 -4.85 -12.63 6.68
CA ILE A 224 -4.82 -12.66 8.14
C ILE A 224 -5.51 -11.38 8.60
N ASP A 225 -6.59 -11.49 9.37
CA ASP A 225 -7.39 -10.35 9.84
C ASP A 225 -7.39 -10.34 11.38
N THR A 226 -7.41 -9.15 11.99
CA THR A 226 -7.48 -9.05 13.45
C THR A 226 -8.72 -9.73 14.05
N TYR A 227 -9.83 -9.77 13.31
CA TYR A 227 -11.14 -10.20 13.82
C TYR A 227 -11.61 -11.55 13.27
N TYR A 228 -10.95 -12.10 12.25
CA TYR A 228 -11.38 -13.31 11.58
C TYR A 228 -10.23 -14.31 11.43
N LEU A 229 -10.56 -15.59 11.37
CA LEU A 229 -9.57 -16.64 11.16
C LEU A 229 -8.84 -16.44 9.82
N PRO A 230 -7.52 -16.73 9.78
CA PRO A 230 -6.77 -16.73 8.54
C PRO A 230 -7.42 -17.61 7.48
N ARG A 231 -7.41 -17.13 6.23
CA ARG A 231 -8.02 -17.84 5.10
C ARG A 231 -7.19 -17.72 3.83
N LYS A 232 -7.16 -18.79 3.04
CA LYS A 232 -6.66 -18.79 1.67
C LYS A 232 -7.75 -18.34 0.71
N ILE A 233 -7.41 -17.41 -0.17
CA ILE A 233 -8.28 -16.91 -1.24
C ILE A 233 -7.62 -17.21 -2.59
N PRO A 234 -8.27 -17.99 -3.47
CA PRO A 234 -7.73 -18.27 -4.79
C PRO A 234 -7.63 -17.01 -5.67
N ILE A 235 -6.45 -16.76 -6.21
CA ILE A 235 -6.19 -15.79 -7.27
C ILE A 235 -6.49 -16.45 -8.60
N LYS A 236 -7.48 -15.96 -9.32
CA LYS A 236 -7.75 -16.44 -10.68
C LYS A 236 -6.89 -15.67 -11.66
N GLN A 237 -5.81 -16.29 -12.14
CA GLN A 237 -5.05 -15.75 -13.26
C GLN A 237 -5.95 -15.70 -14.50
N VAL A 238 -6.38 -14.51 -14.89
CA VAL A 238 -6.90 -14.31 -16.24
C VAL A 238 -5.68 -14.06 -17.11
N ASP A 239 -5.43 -14.95 -18.07
CA ASP A 239 -4.49 -14.73 -19.17
C ASP A 239 -4.90 -13.44 -19.87
N CYS A 240 -4.18 -12.36 -19.60
CA CYS A 240 -4.33 -11.11 -20.34
C CYS A 240 -3.27 -11.11 -21.44
N ASN A 241 -3.43 -12.00 -22.42
CA ASN A 241 -2.83 -11.83 -23.73
C ASN A 241 -3.71 -10.87 -24.54
N HIS A 242 -3.60 -9.57 -24.27
CA HIS A 242 -4.09 -8.49 -25.14
C HIS A 242 -3.07 -7.35 -25.17
#